data_AF-A0A1X1WQG1-F1
#
_entry.id   AF-A0A1X1WQG1-F1
#
_cell.length_a   1.000
_cell.length_b   1.000
_cell.length_c   1.000
_cell.angle_alpha   90.00
_cell.angle_beta   90.00
_cell.angle_gamma   90.00
#
_symmetry.space_group_name_H-M   'P 1'
#
loop_
_entity.id
_entity.type
_entity.pdbx_description
1 polymer ?
#
loop_
_entity_poly.entity_id
_entity_poly.type
_entity_poly.pdbx_seq_one_letter_code
_entity_poly.pdbx_strand_id
1 'polypeptide(L)'
;MTVREQLWAAVIDGDEYLAANVVLSAMDAGMEPESVLLDVIAPVQRRIGTEWAANKITVAQEHAATAINDRVIATLAHHPRCRRDADGGRVTVACVDGEWHALPARLLAEVLRLRGWQVDFLGAQVPTPHLIAHLHQHGPDAVALSCSIPTHLPTAHAAITACQAAGVPVLAGGAAFGHDGRFARKFGADAWAPNARAAADLLSQGVRPVQTGCTHQPIDDLPHLADQEYTMVRSNSAQLVRTAIDDLEERYPAMHGYSDEQRQRTVEDIAHIVDFLATALYTDDDELFTQFIGWTAEILDARDVPAESLMPALDSLARQLPEFPRTQRLITAAQAAITRPTTPTTQPLTA
;
A
#
# COMPACT_ATOMS: atom_id res chain seq x y z
N MET A 1 -23.67 3.58 21.95
CA MET A 1 -22.83 3.12 20.82
C MET A 1 -21.74 4.16 20.61
N THR A 2 -20.48 3.78 20.43
CA THR A 2 -19.41 4.78 20.19
C THR A 2 -19.58 5.39 18.79
N VAL A 3 -18.98 6.56 18.53
CA VAL A 3 -19.00 7.20 17.20
C VAL A 3 -18.44 6.26 16.13
N ARG A 4 -17.40 5.49 16.48
CA ARG A 4 -16.79 4.49 15.59
C ARG A 4 -17.78 3.38 15.21
N GLU A 5 -18.51 2.82 16.17
CA GLU A 5 -19.51 1.77 15.89
C GLU A 5 -20.70 2.33 15.10
N GLN A 6 -21.10 3.58 15.36
CA GLN A 6 -22.14 4.26 14.58
C GLN A 6 -21.71 4.46 13.13
N LEU A 7 -20.50 4.96 12.90
CA LEU A 7 -19.95 5.14 11.55
C LEU A 7 -19.82 3.79 10.84
N TRP A 8 -19.28 2.76 11.51
CA TRP A 8 -19.21 1.40 10.98
C TRP A 8 -20.58 0.89 10.53
N ALA A 9 -21.61 0.99 11.38
CA ALA A 9 -22.95 0.54 11.04
C ALA A 9 -23.50 1.27 9.80
N ALA A 10 -23.31 2.59 9.73
CA ALA A 10 -23.79 3.42 8.62
C ALA A 10 -23.10 3.07 7.30
N VAL A 11 -21.76 2.96 7.28
CA VAL A 11 -21.04 2.67 6.03
C VAL A 11 -21.27 1.26 5.51
N ILE A 12 -21.49 0.28 6.41
CA ILE A 12 -21.82 -1.10 6.02
C ILE A 12 -23.25 -1.21 5.49
N ASP A 13 -24.19 -0.43 6.02
CA ASP A 13 -25.56 -0.35 5.49
C ASP A 13 -25.66 0.50 4.21
N GLY A 14 -24.58 1.20 3.84
CA GLY A 14 -24.56 2.11 2.69
C GLY A 14 -25.28 3.44 2.94
N ASP A 15 -25.58 3.78 4.20
CA ASP A 15 -26.27 5.02 4.57
C ASP A 15 -25.28 6.18 4.69
N GLU A 16 -25.02 6.82 3.54
CA GLU A 16 -24.12 7.97 3.44
C GLU A 16 -24.59 9.17 4.29
N TYR A 17 -25.90 9.42 4.35
CA TYR A 17 -26.44 10.55 5.11
C TYR A 17 -26.26 10.33 6.61
N LEU A 18 -26.51 9.11 7.10
CA LEU A 18 -26.24 8.77 8.48
C LEU A 18 -24.74 8.83 8.79
N ALA A 19 -23.88 8.31 7.91
CA ALA A 19 -22.42 8.37 8.09
C ALA A 19 -21.92 9.81 8.23
N ALA A 20 -22.38 10.72 7.36
CA ALA A 20 -22.06 12.15 7.45
C ALA A 20 -22.61 12.78 8.74
N ASN A 21 -23.87 12.51 9.09
CA ASN A 21 -24.49 13.03 10.30
C ASN A 21 -23.78 12.57 11.58
N VAL A 22 -23.35 11.31 11.66
CA VAL A 22 -22.61 10.76 12.81
C VAL A 22 -21.31 11.54 13.01
N VAL A 23 -20.57 11.76 11.92
CA VAL A 23 -19.28 12.46 11.97
C VAL A 23 -19.45 13.94 12.28
N LEU A 24 -20.39 14.64 11.63
CA LEU A 24 -20.65 16.05 11.88
C LEU A 24 -21.17 16.28 13.30
N SER A 25 -22.09 15.45 13.78
CA SER A 25 -22.61 15.55 15.16
C SER A 25 -21.51 15.32 16.20
N ALA A 26 -20.56 14.42 15.94
CA ALA A 26 -19.41 14.23 16.82
C ALA A 26 -18.53 15.48 16.88
N MET A 27 -18.34 16.18 15.76
CA MET A 27 -17.65 17.46 15.71
C MET A 27 -18.43 18.56 16.42
N ASP A 28 -19.75 18.67 16.24
CA ASP A 28 -20.57 19.66 16.93
C ASP A 28 -20.60 19.43 18.45
N ALA A 29 -20.49 18.16 18.86
CA ALA A 29 -20.35 17.77 20.27
C ALA A 29 -18.94 17.99 20.86
N GLY A 30 -18.01 18.58 20.10
CA GLY A 30 -16.70 19.00 20.60
C GLY A 30 -15.52 18.11 20.21
N MET A 31 -15.71 16.99 19.51
CA MET A 31 -14.58 16.14 19.06
C MET A 31 -13.67 16.93 18.10
N GLU A 32 -12.35 16.81 18.28
CA GLU A 32 -11.39 17.50 17.42
C GLU A 32 -11.38 16.93 16.00
N PRO A 33 -11.33 17.77 14.94
CA PRO A 33 -11.37 17.30 13.55
C PRO A 33 -10.27 16.27 13.23
N GLU A 34 -9.06 16.47 13.73
CA GLU A 34 -7.95 15.53 13.55
C GLU A 34 -8.25 14.16 14.18
N SER A 35 -8.92 14.13 15.34
CA SER A 35 -9.35 12.89 16.00
C SER A 35 -10.50 12.20 15.27
N VAL A 36 -11.42 12.94 14.67
CA VAL A 36 -12.45 12.35 13.81
C VAL A 36 -11.81 11.63 12.62
N LEU A 37 -10.86 12.28 11.94
CA LEU A 37 -10.14 11.68 10.82
C LEU A 37 -9.36 10.41 11.24
N LEU A 38 -8.56 10.51 12.30
CA LEU A 38 -7.54 9.49 12.61
C LEU A 38 -7.96 8.46 13.66
N ASP A 39 -8.92 8.78 14.52
CA ASP A 39 -9.36 7.90 15.61
C ASP A 39 -10.79 7.35 15.39
N VAL A 40 -11.52 7.87 14.40
CA VAL A 40 -12.84 7.36 13.97
C VAL A 40 -12.81 6.81 12.54
N ILE A 41 -12.58 7.66 11.53
CA ILE A 41 -12.67 7.25 10.12
C ILE A 41 -11.57 6.25 9.76
N ALA A 42 -10.30 6.54 10.07
CA ALA A 42 -9.19 5.64 9.75
C ALA A 42 -9.33 4.24 10.42
N PRO A 43 -9.73 4.10 11.70
CA PRO A 43 -10.03 2.80 12.28
C PRO A 43 -11.22 2.07 11.65
N VAL A 44 -12.29 2.78 11.25
CA VAL A 44 -13.40 2.16 10.50
C VAL A 44 -12.91 1.63 9.17
N GLN A 45 -12.09 2.39 8.44
CA GLN A 45 -11.49 1.94 7.20
C GLN A 45 -10.62 0.69 7.37
N ARG A 46 -9.78 0.64 8.41
CA ARG A 46 -8.98 -0.56 8.70
C ARG A 46 -9.85 -1.77 9.02
N ARG A 47 -10.97 -1.56 9.72
CA ARG A 47 -11.95 -2.63 9.99
C ARG A 47 -12.60 -3.12 8.70
N ILE A 48 -12.96 -2.22 7.77
CA ILE A 48 -13.49 -2.57 6.45
C ILE A 48 -12.51 -3.52 5.73
N GLY A 49 -11.22 -3.15 5.64
CA GLY A 49 -10.21 -4.01 5.02
C GLY A 49 -10.04 -5.37 5.72
N THR A 50 -10.07 -5.40 7.05
CA THR A 50 -9.97 -6.65 7.84
C THR A 50 -11.16 -7.58 7.60
N GLU A 51 -12.38 -7.04 7.58
CA GLU A 51 -13.60 -7.83 7.39
C GLU A 51 -13.74 -8.30 5.94
N TRP A 52 -13.22 -7.54 4.96
CA TRP A 52 -13.10 -7.97 3.57
C TRP A 52 -12.12 -9.14 3.42
N ALA A 53 -10.93 -9.01 4.01
CA ALA A 53 -9.91 -10.07 3.98
C ALA A 53 -10.43 -11.37 4.63
N ALA A 54 -11.20 -11.23 5.72
CA ALA A 54 -11.85 -12.35 6.41
C ALA A 54 -13.11 -12.90 5.69
N ASN A 55 -13.38 -12.46 4.46
CA ASN A 55 -14.53 -12.89 3.65
C ASN A 55 -15.90 -12.64 4.31
N LYS A 56 -15.99 -11.67 5.25
CA LYS A 56 -17.24 -11.30 5.95
C LYS A 56 -18.03 -10.21 5.23
N ILE A 57 -17.34 -9.40 4.43
CA ILE A 57 -17.97 -8.44 3.51
C ILE A 57 -17.42 -8.65 2.09
N THR A 58 -18.25 -8.36 1.11
CA THR A 58 -17.89 -8.44 -0.31
C THR A 58 -17.02 -7.28 -0.75
N VAL A 59 -16.33 -7.43 -1.89
CA VAL A 59 -15.60 -6.32 -2.55
C VAL A 59 -16.54 -5.14 -2.84
N ALA A 60 -17.80 -5.41 -3.24
CA ALA A 60 -18.77 -4.34 -3.49
C ALA A 60 -19.10 -3.53 -2.23
N GLN A 61 -19.21 -4.21 -1.07
CA GLN A 61 -19.44 -3.55 0.22
C GLN A 61 -18.21 -2.76 0.68
N GLU A 62 -17.00 -3.31 0.51
CA GLU A 62 -15.74 -2.61 0.76
C GLU A 62 -15.70 -1.30 -0.06
N HIS A 63 -15.89 -1.38 -1.37
CA HIS A 63 -15.86 -0.22 -2.26
C HIS A 63 -16.92 0.82 -1.91
N ALA A 64 -18.14 0.39 -1.61
CA ALA A 64 -19.22 1.29 -1.20
C ALA A 64 -18.87 2.02 0.11
N ALA A 65 -18.39 1.28 1.11
CA ALA A 65 -18.02 1.85 2.41
C ALA A 65 -16.83 2.82 2.30
N THR A 66 -15.82 2.48 1.50
CA THR A 66 -14.66 3.34 1.21
C THR A 66 -15.08 4.62 0.49
N ALA A 67 -16.00 4.53 -0.49
CA ALA A 67 -16.53 5.70 -1.19
C ALA A 67 -17.34 6.62 -0.27
N ILE A 68 -18.13 6.05 0.66
CA ILE A 68 -18.84 6.83 1.67
C ILE A 68 -17.84 7.55 2.59
N ASN A 69 -16.82 6.85 3.08
CA ASN A 69 -15.78 7.46 3.92
C ASN A 69 -15.10 8.65 3.22
N ASP A 70 -14.75 8.53 1.94
CA ASP A 70 -14.14 9.64 1.18
C ASP A 70 -15.07 10.85 1.07
N ARG A 71 -16.37 10.64 0.80
CA ARG A 71 -17.37 11.73 0.78
C ARG A 71 -17.59 12.37 2.15
N VAL A 72 -17.57 11.56 3.21
CA VAL A 72 -17.64 12.05 4.59
C VAL A 72 -16.42 12.91 4.93
N ILE A 73 -15.21 12.51 4.51
CA ILE A 73 -14.00 13.34 4.67
C ILE A 73 -14.12 14.64 3.89
N ALA A 74 -14.58 14.60 2.64
CA ALA A 74 -14.79 15.80 1.83
C ALA A 74 -15.80 16.75 2.48
N THR A 75 -16.89 16.22 3.06
CA THR A 75 -17.87 16.99 3.81
C THR A 75 -17.26 17.62 5.07
N LEU A 76 -16.47 16.85 5.82
CA LEU A 76 -15.78 17.31 7.02
C LEU A 76 -14.80 18.45 6.71
N ALA A 77 -14.09 18.39 5.58
CA ALA A 77 -13.13 19.42 5.18
C ALA A 77 -13.76 20.82 5.05
N HIS A 78 -15.07 20.90 4.81
CA HIS A 78 -15.80 22.17 4.71
C HIS A 78 -16.44 22.65 6.03
N HIS A 79 -16.32 21.86 7.10
CA HIS A 79 -16.86 22.23 8.40
C HIS A 79 -16.17 23.47 8.99
N PRO A 80 -16.88 24.41 9.66
CA PRO A 80 -16.27 25.62 10.21
C PRO A 80 -15.08 25.38 11.15
N ARG A 81 -15.12 24.30 11.96
CA ARG A 81 -14.02 23.91 12.86
C ARG A 81 -12.76 23.40 12.13
N CYS A 82 -12.85 23.10 10.83
CA CYS A 82 -11.72 22.70 10.00
C CYS A 82 -11.06 23.90 9.30
N ARG A 83 -11.69 25.08 9.33
CA ARG A 83 -11.13 26.28 8.70
C ARG A 83 -9.90 26.73 9.48
N ARG A 84 -8.77 26.74 8.78
CA ARG A 84 -7.49 27.25 9.24
C ARG A 84 -6.95 28.19 8.15
N ASP A 85 -6.46 29.35 8.54
CA ASP A 85 -5.66 30.16 7.63
C ASP A 85 -4.35 29.40 7.35
N ALA A 86 -3.94 29.33 6.09
CA ALA A 86 -2.74 28.60 5.70
C ALA A 86 -1.51 29.50 5.87
N ASP A 87 -1.01 29.56 7.10
CA ASP A 87 0.18 30.31 7.51
C ASP A 87 1.47 29.48 7.51
N GLY A 88 1.36 28.16 7.26
CA GLY A 88 2.47 27.24 7.12
C GLY A 88 3.06 27.16 5.71
N GLY A 89 4.00 26.24 5.53
CA GLY A 89 4.61 25.95 4.23
C GLY A 89 3.66 25.26 3.25
N ARG A 90 4.17 24.91 2.08
CA ARG A 90 3.46 24.18 1.03
C ARG A 90 3.98 22.75 0.91
N VAL A 91 3.08 21.78 0.92
CA VAL A 91 3.40 20.35 0.73
C VAL A 91 2.57 19.77 -0.40
N THR A 92 3.22 19.01 -1.28
CA THR A 92 2.52 18.16 -2.24
C THR A 92 2.31 16.78 -1.64
N VAL A 93 1.10 16.24 -1.70
CA VAL A 93 0.76 14.89 -1.23
C VAL A 93 0.26 14.07 -2.41
N ALA A 94 0.92 12.95 -2.70
CA ALA A 94 0.62 12.12 -3.86
C ALA A 94 0.77 10.62 -3.56
N CYS A 95 -0.07 9.80 -4.16
CA CYS A 95 0.20 8.38 -4.30
C CYS A 95 1.15 8.16 -5.48
N VAL A 96 2.10 7.25 -5.30
CA VAL A 96 3.05 6.89 -6.37
C VAL A 96 2.31 6.30 -7.58
N ASP A 97 2.94 6.31 -8.74
CA ASP A 97 2.39 5.68 -9.94
C ASP A 97 2.07 4.19 -9.68
N GLY A 98 0.96 3.70 -10.21
CA GLY A 98 0.43 2.37 -9.88
C GLY A 98 -0.49 2.33 -8.65
N GLU A 99 -0.29 3.20 -7.66
CA GLU A 99 -0.98 3.14 -6.36
C GLU A 99 -2.36 3.82 -6.35
N TRP A 100 -3.42 3.02 -6.17
CA TRP A 100 -4.81 3.48 -6.13
C TRP A 100 -5.33 3.81 -4.72
N HIS A 101 -4.65 3.37 -3.66
CA HIS A 101 -5.10 3.56 -2.28
C HIS A 101 -4.85 5.00 -1.81
N ALA A 102 -5.70 5.94 -2.28
CA ALA A 102 -5.58 7.36 -2.00
C ALA A 102 -6.04 7.77 -0.61
N LEU A 103 -6.83 6.95 0.08
CA LEU A 103 -7.46 7.35 1.35
C LEU A 103 -6.44 7.68 2.46
N PRO A 104 -5.35 6.92 2.69
CA PRO A 104 -4.30 7.31 3.63
C PRO A 104 -3.66 8.67 3.29
N ALA A 105 -3.35 8.89 2.00
CA ALA A 105 -2.80 10.15 1.52
C ALA A 105 -3.80 11.32 1.68
N ARG A 106 -5.09 11.06 1.46
CA ARG A 106 -6.17 12.02 1.67
C ARG A 106 -6.29 12.41 3.14
N LEU A 107 -6.23 11.44 4.05
CA LEU A 107 -6.24 11.70 5.49
C LEU A 107 -5.04 12.55 5.91
N LEU A 108 -3.83 12.25 5.41
CA LEU A 108 -2.65 13.09 5.63
C LEU A 108 -2.88 14.52 5.12
N ALA A 109 -3.42 14.67 3.92
CA ALA A 109 -3.68 15.98 3.34
C ALA A 109 -4.62 16.83 4.22
N GLU A 110 -5.69 16.25 4.76
CA GLU A 110 -6.59 16.97 5.66
C GLU A 110 -5.93 17.29 7.01
N VAL A 111 -5.13 16.38 7.56
CA VAL A 111 -4.36 16.63 8.80
C VAL A 111 -3.38 17.79 8.62
N LEU A 112 -2.68 17.85 7.49
CA LEU A 112 -1.76 18.93 7.18
C LEU A 112 -2.49 20.27 7.06
N ARG A 113 -3.66 20.31 6.41
CA ARG A 113 -4.50 21.53 6.33
C ARG A 113 -4.97 21.99 7.72
N LEU A 114 -5.40 21.07 8.57
CA LEU A 114 -5.78 21.38 9.96
C LEU A 114 -4.61 21.98 10.77
N ARG A 115 -3.38 21.65 10.38
CA ARG A 115 -2.13 22.14 10.96
C ARG A 115 -1.53 23.34 10.20
N GLY A 116 -2.30 24.00 9.33
CA GLY A 116 -1.93 25.27 8.70
C GLY A 116 -1.11 25.16 7.41
N TRP A 117 -0.87 23.95 6.90
CA TRP A 117 -0.14 23.75 5.65
C TRP A 117 -0.99 24.08 4.42
N GLN A 118 -0.36 24.64 3.38
CA GLN A 118 -0.91 24.68 2.03
C GLN A 118 -0.67 23.32 1.38
N VAL A 119 -1.74 22.60 1.02
CA VAL A 119 -1.63 21.21 0.56
C VAL A 119 -2.15 21.03 -0.87
N ASP A 120 -1.23 20.67 -1.75
CA ASP A 120 -1.53 20.20 -3.11
C ASP A 120 -1.73 18.68 -3.05
N PHE A 121 -2.98 18.22 -2.93
CA PHE A 121 -3.30 16.79 -2.94
C PHE A 121 -3.58 16.34 -4.38
N LEU A 122 -2.69 15.51 -4.93
CA LEU A 122 -2.74 15.08 -6.32
C LEU A 122 -3.51 13.77 -6.55
N GLY A 123 -3.90 13.07 -5.48
CA GLY A 123 -4.71 11.85 -5.56
C GLY A 123 -3.91 10.56 -5.80
N ALA A 124 -4.62 9.56 -6.30
CA ALA A 124 -4.12 8.23 -6.68
C ALA A 124 -3.29 8.27 -7.98
N GLN A 125 -2.43 7.27 -8.17
CA GLN A 125 -1.69 7.00 -9.41
C GLN A 125 -1.12 8.25 -10.09
N VAL A 126 -0.21 8.96 -9.42
CA VAL A 126 0.41 10.14 -10.02
C VAL A 126 1.68 9.71 -10.76
N PRO A 127 1.71 9.78 -12.11
CA PRO A 127 2.91 9.39 -12.85
C PRO A 127 4.08 10.30 -12.50
N THR A 128 5.24 9.71 -12.22
CA THR A 128 6.43 10.44 -11.76
C THR A 128 6.78 11.65 -12.64
N PRO A 129 6.76 11.59 -13.99
CA PRO A 129 7.05 12.76 -14.82
C PRO A 129 6.10 13.94 -14.59
N HIS A 130 4.81 13.67 -14.35
CA HIS A 130 3.81 14.70 -14.07
C HIS A 130 3.94 15.24 -12.65
N LEU A 131 4.30 14.39 -11.69
CA LEU A 131 4.66 14.83 -10.34
C LEU A 131 5.82 15.83 -10.39
N ILE A 132 6.93 15.50 -11.06
CA ILE A 132 8.09 16.40 -11.15
C ILE A 132 7.72 17.74 -11.81
N ALA A 133 6.90 17.71 -12.87
CA ALA A 133 6.41 18.94 -13.50
C ALA A 133 5.60 19.81 -12.51
N HIS A 134 4.73 19.19 -11.70
CA HIS A 134 3.97 19.88 -10.64
C HIS A 134 4.89 20.49 -9.59
N LEU A 135 5.89 19.74 -9.12
CA LEU A 135 6.86 20.19 -8.11
C LEU A 135 7.63 21.43 -8.59
N HIS A 136 8.12 21.43 -9.84
CA HIS A 136 8.79 22.60 -10.42
C HIS A 136 7.87 23.82 -10.57
N GLN A 137 6.59 23.61 -10.88
CA GLN A 137 5.64 24.69 -11.08
C GLN A 137 5.20 25.37 -9.77
N HIS A 138 5.06 24.60 -8.69
CA HIS A 138 4.48 25.08 -7.43
C HIS A 138 5.50 25.29 -6.31
N GLY A 139 6.72 24.75 -6.46
CA GLY A 139 7.82 24.92 -5.51
C GLY A 139 7.45 24.56 -4.06
N PRO A 140 6.94 23.35 -3.78
CA PRO A 140 6.60 22.95 -2.41
C PRO A 140 7.87 22.80 -1.55
N ASP A 141 7.72 22.99 -0.25
CA ASP A 141 8.78 22.79 0.75
C ASP A 141 9.13 21.31 0.94
N ALA A 142 8.18 20.41 0.68
CA ALA A 142 8.36 18.96 0.66
C ALA A 142 7.30 18.26 -0.18
N VAL A 143 7.58 17.02 -0.56
CA VAL A 143 6.60 16.09 -1.13
C VAL A 143 6.40 14.90 -0.19
N ALA A 144 5.14 14.58 0.12
CA ALA A 144 4.77 13.38 0.84
C ALA A 144 4.27 12.31 -0.14
N LEU A 145 5.01 11.21 -0.25
CA LEU A 145 4.70 10.09 -1.14
C LEU A 145 4.06 8.94 -0.35
N SER A 146 2.88 8.54 -0.80
CA SER A 146 2.12 7.42 -0.22
C SER A 146 2.24 6.17 -1.10
N CYS A 147 2.54 5.03 -0.47
CA CYS A 147 2.55 3.70 -1.10
C CYS A 147 1.99 2.66 -0.11
N SER A 148 0.96 1.93 -0.52
CA SER A 148 0.25 0.96 0.32
C SER A 148 0.48 -0.48 -0.13
N ILE A 149 0.62 -0.73 -1.43
CA ILE A 149 0.89 -2.07 -1.96
C ILE A 149 2.41 -2.26 -2.17
N PRO A 150 3.04 -3.28 -1.55
CA PRO A 150 4.48 -3.52 -1.68
C PRO A 150 4.97 -3.67 -3.13
N THR A 151 4.15 -4.19 -4.04
CA THR A 151 4.53 -4.36 -5.46
C THR A 151 4.81 -3.04 -6.19
N HIS A 152 4.40 -1.90 -5.61
CA HIS A 152 4.72 -0.57 -6.11
C HIS A 152 6.02 0.02 -5.52
N LEU A 153 6.72 -0.69 -4.63
CA LEU A 153 7.99 -0.23 -4.05
C LEU A 153 9.05 0.16 -5.10
N PRO A 154 9.25 -0.58 -6.22
CA PRO A 154 10.18 -0.14 -7.26
C PRO A 154 9.80 1.20 -7.89
N THR A 155 8.49 1.41 -8.11
CA THR A 155 7.96 2.68 -8.62
C THR A 155 8.09 3.80 -7.59
N ALA A 156 7.84 3.49 -6.32
CA ALA A 156 8.03 4.42 -5.21
C ALA A 156 9.48 4.86 -5.07
N HIS A 157 10.44 3.93 -5.18
CA HIS A 157 11.87 4.24 -5.19
C HIS A 157 12.22 5.20 -6.33
N ALA A 158 11.77 4.92 -7.56
CA ALA A 158 11.99 5.81 -8.69
C ALA A 158 11.39 7.22 -8.47
N ALA A 159 10.20 7.30 -7.85
CA ALA A 159 9.58 8.58 -7.52
C ALA A 159 10.35 9.36 -6.44
N ILE A 160 10.83 8.67 -5.38
CA ILE A 160 11.69 9.24 -4.34
C ILE A 160 12.94 9.86 -4.98
N THR A 161 13.69 9.06 -5.77
CA THR A 161 14.91 9.51 -6.45
C THR A 161 14.65 10.70 -7.37
N ALA A 162 13.56 10.69 -8.13
CA ALA A 162 13.22 11.78 -9.05
C ALA A 162 12.86 13.08 -8.32
N CYS A 163 12.12 13.01 -7.20
CA CYS A 163 11.76 14.18 -6.41
C CYS A 163 13.00 14.82 -5.75
N GLN A 164 13.90 13.99 -5.23
CA GLN A 164 15.17 14.46 -4.67
C GLN A 164 16.07 15.09 -5.73
N ALA A 165 16.11 14.51 -6.94
CA ALA A 165 16.83 15.08 -8.09
C ALA A 165 16.23 16.44 -8.53
N ALA A 166 14.93 16.65 -8.33
CA ALA A 166 14.26 17.95 -8.52
C ALA A 166 14.51 18.94 -7.36
N GLY A 167 15.28 18.53 -6.34
CA GLY A 167 15.63 19.37 -5.19
C GLY A 167 14.53 19.47 -4.13
N VAL A 168 13.50 18.61 -4.17
CA VAL A 168 12.38 18.64 -3.23
C VAL A 168 12.55 17.51 -2.20
N PRO A 169 12.59 17.82 -0.88
CA PRO A 169 12.66 16.82 0.17
C PRO A 169 11.46 15.86 0.14
N VAL A 170 11.72 14.57 0.34
CA VAL A 170 10.73 13.49 0.27
C VAL A 170 10.43 12.92 1.65
N LEU A 171 9.17 13.00 2.05
CA LEU A 171 8.61 12.26 3.18
C LEU A 171 7.87 11.02 2.64
N ALA A 172 8.38 9.83 2.92
CA ALA A 172 7.72 8.57 2.54
C ALA A 172 6.74 8.10 3.63
N GLY A 173 5.62 7.50 3.20
CA GLY A 173 4.65 6.90 4.11
C GLY A 173 3.75 5.87 3.42
N GLY A 174 2.97 5.15 4.22
CA GLY A 174 2.09 4.06 3.78
C GLY A 174 2.66 2.67 4.06
N ALA A 175 1.78 1.66 3.98
CA ALA A 175 2.05 0.26 4.37
C ALA A 175 3.30 -0.32 3.72
N ALA A 176 3.46 -0.02 2.44
CA ALA A 176 4.42 -0.70 1.59
C ALA A 176 5.84 -0.54 2.12
N PHE A 177 6.13 0.58 2.79
CA PHE A 177 7.45 0.89 3.32
C PHE A 177 7.85 0.10 4.58
N GLY A 178 6.95 -0.76 5.08
CA GLY A 178 7.14 -1.55 6.30
C GLY A 178 6.75 -0.78 7.56
N HIS A 179 6.36 -1.52 8.60
CA HIS A 179 5.89 -0.96 9.89
C HIS A 179 6.93 -0.06 10.59
N ASP A 180 8.20 -0.28 10.28
CA ASP A 180 9.34 0.45 10.81
C ASP A 180 9.94 1.42 9.79
N GLY A 181 9.43 1.48 8.55
CA GLY A 181 9.96 2.31 7.47
C GLY A 181 11.24 1.81 6.83
N ARG A 182 11.56 0.50 6.95
CA ARG A 182 12.81 -0.07 6.43
C ARG A 182 13.05 0.21 4.95
N PHE A 183 12.01 0.14 4.12
CA PHE A 183 12.18 0.36 2.69
C PHE A 183 12.34 1.84 2.34
N ALA A 184 11.68 2.74 3.07
CA ALA A 184 11.87 4.18 2.89
C ALA A 184 13.32 4.59 3.16
N ARG A 185 13.93 4.07 4.24
CA ARG A 185 15.36 4.27 4.53
C ARG A 185 16.26 3.61 3.49
N LYS A 186 15.90 2.40 3.05
CA LYS A 186 16.67 1.66 2.04
C LYS A 186 16.71 2.40 0.69
N PHE A 187 15.65 3.11 0.34
CA PHE A 187 15.53 3.91 -0.89
C PHE A 187 15.99 5.37 -0.71
N GLY A 188 16.67 5.69 0.40
CA GLY A 188 17.24 7.01 0.61
C GLY A 188 16.23 8.14 0.82
N ALA A 189 14.96 7.85 1.17
CA ALA A 189 13.97 8.91 1.45
C ALA A 189 14.46 9.84 2.58
N ASP A 190 14.17 11.14 2.46
CA ASP A 190 14.68 12.14 3.42
C ASP A 190 14.05 12.00 4.81
N ALA A 191 12.81 11.53 4.86
CA ALA A 191 12.13 11.14 6.07
C ALA A 191 11.11 10.03 5.81
N TRP A 192 10.71 9.35 6.88
CA TRP A 192 9.58 8.42 6.88
C TRP A 192 8.67 8.67 8.07
N ALA A 193 7.37 8.53 7.88
CA ALA A 193 6.38 8.64 8.95
C ALA A 193 5.45 7.42 9.02
N PRO A 194 5.20 6.86 10.22
CA PRO A 194 4.29 5.73 10.40
C PRO A 194 2.80 6.11 10.29
N ASN A 195 2.46 7.40 10.43
CA ASN A 195 1.08 7.88 10.40
C ASN A 195 1.02 9.39 10.13
N ALA A 196 -0.19 9.91 9.91
CA ALA A 196 -0.42 11.31 9.56
C ALA A 196 0.02 12.31 10.65
N ARG A 197 -0.10 11.97 11.94
CA ARG A 197 0.35 12.86 13.03
C ARG A 197 1.87 13.01 13.01
N ALA A 198 2.57 11.88 12.96
CA ALA A 198 4.03 11.86 12.89
C ALA A 198 4.55 12.56 11.62
N ALA A 199 3.87 12.37 10.48
CA ALA A 199 4.19 13.07 9.24
C ALA A 199 4.11 14.58 9.39
N ALA A 200 3.01 15.09 9.97
CA ALA A 200 2.83 16.51 10.19
C ALA A 200 3.80 17.09 11.23
N ASP A 201 4.15 16.32 12.27
CA ASP A 201 5.16 16.71 13.27
C ASP A 201 6.54 16.85 12.61
N LEU A 202 6.95 15.89 11.77
CA LEU A 202 8.21 15.92 11.03
C LEU A 202 8.28 17.11 10.06
N LEU A 203 7.20 17.35 9.31
CA LEU A 203 7.12 18.49 8.39
C LEU A 203 7.25 19.82 9.14
N SER A 204 6.62 19.94 10.31
CA SER A 204 6.70 21.15 11.15
C SER A 204 8.11 21.38 11.73
N GLN A 205 8.90 20.32 11.91
CA GLN A 205 10.30 20.40 12.33
C GLN A 205 11.25 20.69 11.16
N GLY A 206 10.78 20.55 9.92
CA GLY A 206 11.54 20.68 8.69
C GLY A 206 12.17 19.35 8.28
N VAL A 207 11.84 18.88 7.07
CA VAL A 207 12.50 17.72 6.44
C VAL A 207 13.74 18.21 5.71
N ARG A 208 14.90 17.68 6.08
CA ARG A 208 16.19 18.05 5.46
C ARG A 208 16.59 16.99 4.44
N PRO A 209 17.07 17.38 3.24
CA PRO A 209 17.63 16.44 2.28
C PRO A 209 18.75 15.60 2.91
N VAL A 210 18.64 14.28 2.80
CA VAL A 210 19.68 13.32 3.25
C VAL A 210 20.85 13.32 2.26
N GLN A 211 20.59 13.55 0.98
CA GLN A 211 21.60 13.64 -0.06
C GLN A 211 21.48 14.96 -0.84
N THR A 212 22.60 15.64 -1.05
CA THR A 212 22.67 16.86 -1.87
C THR A 212 23.66 16.67 -3.01
N GLY A 213 23.19 16.75 -4.26
CA GLY A 213 24.05 17.17 -5.39
C GLY A 213 24.60 16.14 -6.38
N CYS A 214 24.12 14.88 -6.42
CA CYS A 214 24.56 13.92 -7.45
C CYS A 214 23.39 13.30 -8.21
N THR A 215 23.62 12.93 -9.48
CA THR A 215 22.76 12.01 -10.22
C THR A 215 22.80 10.66 -9.52
N HIS A 216 21.75 10.35 -8.77
CA HIS A 216 21.58 9.11 -8.02
C HIS A 216 20.68 8.16 -8.80
N GLN A 217 21.05 6.89 -8.91
CA GLN A 217 20.26 5.85 -9.56
C GLN A 217 19.81 4.79 -8.55
N PRO A 218 18.68 4.08 -8.80
CA PRO A 218 18.23 3.03 -7.89
C PRO A 218 19.27 1.94 -7.58
N ILE A 219 20.21 1.68 -8.49
CA ILE A 219 21.29 0.71 -8.30
C ILE A 219 22.33 1.17 -7.26
N ASP A 220 22.45 2.47 -7.01
CA ASP A 220 23.35 3.03 -6.01
C ASP A 220 22.87 2.68 -4.59
N ASP A 221 21.54 2.64 -4.38
CA ASP A 221 20.92 2.17 -3.14
C ASP A 221 20.81 0.63 -3.05
N LEU A 222 20.71 -0.03 -4.21
CA LEU A 222 20.41 -1.45 -4.34
C LEU A 222 21.42 -2.14 -5.29
N PRO A 223 22.69 -2.31 -4.86
CA PRO A 223 23.75 -2.82 -5.74
C PRO A 223 23.50 -4.25 -6.23
N HIS A 224 22.70 -5.05 -5.50
CA HIS A 224 22.32 -6.39 -5.92
C HIS A 224 21.48 -6.41 -7.19
N LEU A 225 20.83 -5.31 -7.59
CA LEU A 225 20.10 -5.25 -8.87
C LEU A 225 20.99 -5.50 -10.10
N ALA A 226 22.32 -5.46 -9.95
CA ALA A 226 23.28 -5.84 -10.97
C ALA A 226 23.22 -7.32 -11.38
N ASP A 227 22.68 -8.20 -10.52
CA ASP A 227 22.56 -9.65 -10.79
C ASP A 227 21.49 -10.01 -11.84
N GLN A 228 20.69 -9.02 -12.26
CA GLN A 228 19.60 -9.14 -13.24
C GLN A 228 18.45 -10.07 -12.83
N GLU A 229 18.44 -10.69 -11.64
CA GLU A 229 17.37 -11.61 -11.22
C GLU A 229 16.01 -10.89 -11.22
N TYR A 230 15.96 -9.71 -10.61
CA TYR A 230 14.77 -8.84 -10.64
C TYR A 230 14.31 -8.54 -12.06
N THR A 231 15.25 -8.12 -12.92
CA THR A 231 14.95 -7.77 -14.32
C THR A 231 14.40 -8.97 -15.08
N MET A 232 14.98 -10.15 -14.90
CA MET A 232 14.56 -11.38 -15.57
C MET A 232 13.17 -11.82 -15.12
N VAL A 233 12.87 -11.81 -13.82
CA VAL A 233 11.52 -12.15 -13.33
C VAL A 233 10.48 -11.17 -13.83
N ARG A 234 10.76 -9.86 -13.73
CA ARG A 234 9.83 -8.81 -14.17
C ARG A 234 9.59 -8.83 -15.68
N SER A 235 10.63 -9.00 -16.49
CA SER A 235 10.51 -9.00 -17.96
C SER A 235 9.83 -10.27 -18.50
N ASN A 236 9.89 -11.38 -17.77
CA ASN A 236 9.28 -12.65 -18.18
C ASN A 236 8.00 -13.00 -17.41
N SER A 237 7.41 -12.05 -16.67
CA SER A 237 6.27 -12.30 -15.77
C SER A 237 5.10 -13.02 -16.46
N ALA A 238 4.68 -12.54 -17.63
CA ALA A 238 3.60 -13.16 -18.40
C ALA A 238 3.88 -14.62 -18.81
N GLN A 239 5.14 -14.94 -19.10
CA GLN A 239 5.54 -16.32 -19.39
C GLN A 239 5.55 -17.17 -18.12
N LEU A 240 6.11 -16.64 -17.02
CA LEU A 240 6.17 -17.33 -15.73
C LEU A 240 4.77 -17.70 -15.23
N VAL A 241 3.83 -16.76 -15.30
CA VAL A 241 2.42 -16.96 -14.92
C VAL A 241 1.77 -18.04 -15.77
N ARG A 242 1.90 -17.95 -17.10
CA ARG A 242 1.30 -18.93 -18.02
C ARG A 242 1.80 -20.35 -17.74
N THR A 243 3.11 -20.53 -17.64
CA THR A 243 3.68 -21.86 -17.37
C THR A 243 3.33 -22.37 -15.97
N ALA A 244 3.22 -21.49 -14.97
CA ALA A 244 2.75 -21.88 -13.64
C ALA A 244 1.28 -22.31 -13.63
N ILE A 245 0.43 -21.69 -14.45
CA ILE A 245 -0.97 -22.12 -14.64
C ILE A 245 -1.04 -23.49 -15.33
N ASP A 246 -0.27 -23.70 -16.39
CA ASP A 246 -0.22 -24.98 -17.09
C ASP A 246 0.22 -26.12 -16.14
N ASP A 247 1.27 -25.87 -15.35
CA ASP A 247 1.76 -26.82 -14.35
C ASP A 247 0.76 -27.07 -13.21
N LEU A 248 0.02 -26.02 -12.78
CA LEU A 248 -1.00 -26.14 -11.75
C LEU A 248 -2.18 -26.98 -12.24
N GLU A 249 -2.62 -26.80 -13.48
CA GLU A 249 -3.69 -27.60 -14.07
C GLU A 249 -3.32 -29.08 -14.17
N GLU A 250 -2.05 -29.40 -14.45
CA GLU A 250 -1.57 -30.78 -14.48
C GLU A 250 -1.45 -31.40 -13.06
N ARG A 251 -0.99 -30.61 -12.07
CA ARG A 251 -0.65 -31.12 -10.74
C ARG A 251 -1.77 -30.98 -9.70
N TYR A 252 -2.81 -30.20 -9.99
CA TYR A 252 -3.93 -29.97 -9.08
C TYR A 252 -5.27 -30.33 -9.77
N PRO A 253 -5.68 -31.61 -9.73
CA PRO A 253 -6.84 -32.11 -10.49
C PRO A 253 -8.16 -31.38 -10.21
N ALA A 254 -8.31 -30.74 -9.04
CA ALA A 254 -9.48 -29.94 -8.71
C ALA A 254 -9.67 -28.74 -9.67
N MET A 255 -8.59 -28.25 -10.29
CA MET A 255 -8.63 -27.14 -11.25
C MET A 255 -9.36 -27.50 -12.54
N HIS A 256 -9.43 -28.78 -12.92
CA HIS A 256 -10.18 -29.20 -14.12
C HIS A 256 -11.69 -28.88 -14.02
N GLY A 257 -12.23 -28.78 -12.79
CA GLY A 257 -13.62 -28.41 -12.55
C GLY A 257 -13.87 -26.91 -12.42
N TYR A 258 -12.84 -26.06 -12.55
CA TYR A 258 -12.98 -24.61 -12.37
C TYR A 258 -13.77 -23.98 -13.51
N SER A 259 -14.64 -23.03 -13.17
CA SER A 259 -15.23 -22.12 -14.13
C SER A 259 -14.19 -21.18 -14.74
N ASP A 260 -14.53 -20.54 -15.87
CA ASP A 260 -13.67 -19.54 -16.50
C ASP A 260 -13.30 -18.40 -15.54
N GLU A 261 -14.25 -17.98 -14.69
CA GLU A 261 -14.02 -16.96 -13.66
C GLU A 261 -13.02 -17.44 -12.59
N GLN A 262 -13.15 -18.69 -12.12
CA GLN A 262 -12.21 -19.26 -11.15
C GLN A 262 -10.81 -19.39 -11.74
N ARG A 263 -10.71 -19.78 -13.01
CA ARG A 263 -9.42 -19.83 -13.74
C ARG A 263 -8.80 -18.45 -13.86
N GLN A 264 -9.58 -17.44 -14.23
CA GLN A 264 -9.11 -16.06 -14.34
C GLN A 264 -8.60 -15.52 -13.00
N ARG A 265 -9.31 -15.77 -11.89
CA ARG A 265 -8.85 -15.41 -10.55
C ARG A 265 -7.56 -16.13 -10.17
N THR A 266 -7.43 -17.40 -10.53
CA THR A 266 -6.19 -18.17 -10.30
C THR A 266 -5.00 -17.58 -11.07
N VAL A 267 -5.23 -17.14 -12.32
CA VAL A 267 -4.21 -16.42 -13.12
C VAL A 267 -3.79 -15.13 -12.42
N GLU A 268 -4.75 -14.36 -11.91
CA GLU A 268 -4.49 -13.13 -11.16
C GLU A 268 -3.70 -13.39 -9.87
N ASP A 269 -4.04 -14.43 -9.12
CA ASP A 269 -3.32 -14.82 -7.90
C ASP A 269 -1.87 -15.21 -8.21
N ILE A 270 -1.63 -15.98 -9.26
CA ILE A 270 -0.26 -16.33 -9.69
C ILE A 270 0.49 -15.09 -10.19
N ALA A 271 -0.17 -14.17 -10.90
CA ALA A 271 0.43 -12.91 -11.30
C ALA A 271 0.88 -12.08 -10.08
N HIS A 272 0.05 -12.00 -9.04
CA HIS A 272 0.44 -11.35 -7.79
C HIS A 272 1.64 -12.05 -7.13
N ILE A 273 1.70 -13.39 -7.12
CA ILE A 273 2.88 -14.12 -6.61
C ILE A 273 4.15 -13.70 -7.37
N VAL A 274 4.09 -13.62 -8.70
CA VAL A 274 5.24 -13.20 -9.51
C VAL A 274 5.63 -11.74 -9.24
N ASP A 275 4.67 -10.83 -9.08
CA ASP A 275 4.93 -9.42 -8.76
C ASP A 275 5.56 -9.25 -7.37
N PHE A 276 5.11 -10.01 -6.37
CA PHE A 276 5.69 -10.00 -5.03
C PHE A 276 7.08 -10.65 -5.01
N LEU A 277 7.30 -11.72 -5.79
CA LEU A 277 8.62 -12.32 -5.97
C LEU A 277 9.60 -11.30 -6.60
N ALA A 278 9.19 -10.63 -7.67
CA ALA A 278 9.99 -9.57 -8.29
C ALA A 278 10.28 -8.44 -7.29
N THR A 279 9.30 -8.04 -6.49
CA THR A 279 9.48 -6.99 -5.48
C THR A 279 10.45 -7.40 -4.38
N ALA A 280 10.37 -8.65 -3.90
CA ALA A 280 11.32 -9.17 -2.92
C ALA A 280 12.75 -9.28 -3.48
N LEU A 281 12.89 -9.62 -4.77
CA LEU A 281 14.19 -9.54 -5.47
C LEU A 281 14.66 -8.08 -5.60
N TYR A 282 13.75 -7.14 -5.82
CA TYR A 282 14.10 -5.73 -5.89
C TYR A 282 14.62 -5.22 -4.55
N THR A 283 13.94 -5.55 -3.46
CA THR A 283 14.29 -5.11 -2.11
C THR A 283 15.30 -6.01 -1.41
N ASP A 284 15.65 -7.17 -1.97
CA ASP A 284 16.42 -8.24 -1.30
C ASP A 284 15.90 -8.55 0.12
N ASP A 285 14.59 -8.72 0.24
CA ASP A 285 13.90 -8.92 1.53
C ASP A 285 13.06 -10.21 1.49
N ASP A 286 13.55 -11.23 2.21
CA ASP A 286 12.89 -12.54 2.29
C ASP A 286 11.56 -12.46 3.06
N GLU A 287 11.46 -11.54 4.03
CA GLU A 287 10.27 -11.36 4.84
C GLU A 287 9.10 -10.84 4.00
N LEU A 288 9.35 -9.94 3.04
CA LEU A 288 8.34 -9.41 2.12
C LEU A 288 7.61 -10.52 1.37
N PHE A 289 8.35 -11.45 0.76
CA PHE A 289 7.74 -12.53 -0.02
C PHE A 289 7.06 -13.56 0.88
N THR A 290 7.71 -13.94 1.98
CA THR A 290 7.15 -14.95 2.89
C THR A 290 5.90 -14.48 3.63
N GLN A 291 5.84 -13.21 4.04
CA GLN A 291 4.64 -12.61 4.63
C GLN A 291 3.49 -12.56 3.62
N PHE A 292 3.76 -12.19 2.37
CA PHE A 292 2.74 -12.20 1.33
C PHE A 292 2.16 -13.60 1.12
N ILE A 293 3.01 -14.61 0.96
CA ILE A 293 2.57 -15.99 0.77
C ILE A 293 1.80 -16.52 1.99
N GLY A 294 2.24 -16.19 3.21
CA GLY A 294 1.51 -16.52 4.44
C GLY A 294 0.12 -15.87 4.50
N TRP A 295 0.02 -14.59 4.13
CA TRP A 295 -1.25 -13.88 4.04
C TRP A 295 -2.17 -14.45 2.94
N THR A 296 -1.62 -14.79 1.76
CA THR A 296 -2.39 -15.48 0.71
C THR A 296 -2.93 -16.81 1.21
N ALA A 297 -2.14 -17.58 1.96
CA ALA A 297 -2.59 -18.83 2.57
C ALA A 297 -3.76 -18.61 3.55
N GLU A 298 -3.69 -17.59 4.41
CA GLU A 298 -4.80 -17.23 5.33
C GLU A 298 -6.07 -16.83 4.57
N ILE A 299 -5.91 -16.09 3.48
CA ILE A 299 -7.04 -15.69 2.62
C ILE A 299 -7.70 -16.88 1.92
N LEU A 300 -6.89 -17.81 1.41
CA LEU A 300 -7.39 -19.02 0.77
C LEU A 300 -8.14 -19.89 1.79
N ASP A 301 -7.60 -20.04 3.01
CA ASP A 301 -8.24 -20.79 4.09
C ASP A 301 -9.60 -20.18 4.48
N ALA A 302 -9.69 -18.85 4.59
CA ALA A 302 -10.95 -18.14 4.81
C ALA A 302 -11.99 -18.30 3.68
N ARG A 303 -11.58 -18.88 2.54
CA ARG A 303 -12.42 -19.17 1.37
C ARG A 303 -12.51 -20.67 1.07
N ASP A 304 -12.22 -21.52 2.06
CA ASP A 304 -12.26 -22.99 1.97
C ASP A 304 -11.31 -23.59 0.91
N VAL A 305 -10.21 -22.90 0.60
CA VAL A 305 -9.15 -23.37 -0.29
C VAL A 305 -7.90 -23.69 0.55
N PRO A 306 -7.40 -24.95 0.56
CA PRO A 306 -6.24 -25.31 1.36
C PRO A 306 -4.99 -24.50 1.00
N ALA A 307 -4.24 -24.01 1.98
CA ALA A 307 -2.99 -23.27 1.78
C ALA A 307 -1.94 -24.04 0.94
N GLU A 308 -1.95 -25.37 1.03
CA GLU A 308 -1.10 -26.27 0.25
C GLU A 308 -1.35 -26.18 -1.28
N SER A 309 -2.47 -25.61 -1.72
CA SER A 309 -2.75 -25.31 -3.13
C SER A 309 -1.76 -24.30 -3.75
N LEU A 310 -1.02 -23.53 -2.94
CA LEU A 310 0.02 -22.63 -3.42
C LEU A 310 1.31 -23.38 -3.83
N MET A 311 1.51 -24.60 -3.35
CA MET A 311 2.77 -25.33 -3.52
C MET A 311 3.12 -25.65 -4.98
N PRO A 312 2.18 -26.15 -5.82
CA PRO A 312 2.50 -26.43 -7.21
C PRO A 312 2.93 -25.19 -8.01
N ALA A 313 2.34 -24.02 -7.72
CA ALA A 313 2.72 -22.76 -8.34
C ALA A 313 4.14 -22.33 -7.93
N LEU A 314 4.47 -22.39 -6.64
CA LEU A 314 5.82 -22.09 -6.13
C LEU A 314 6.87 -23.04 -6.71
N ASP A 315 6.58 -24.34 -6.76
CA ASP A 315 7.45 -25.35 -7.39
C ASP A 315 7.66 -25.08 -8.89
N SER A 316 6.62 -24.64 -9.59
CA SER A 316 6.73 -24.25 -11.00
C SER A 316 7.69 -23.10 -11.17
N LEU A 317 7.52 -22.02 -10.40
CA LEU A 317 8.40 -20.85 -10.46
C LEU A 317 9.86 -21.23 -10.15
N ALA A 318 10.10 -22.10 -9.16
CA ALA A 318 11.44 -22.59 -8.86
C ALA A 318 12.06 -23.37 -10.02
N ARG A 319 11.30 -24.25 -10.70
CA ARG A 319 11.78 -25.00 -11.86
C ARG A 319 12.06 -24.12 -13.07
N GLN A 320 11.29 -23.05 -13.25
CA GLN A 320 11.46 -22.11 -14.37
C GLN A 320 12.70 -21.22 -14.21
N LEU A 321 13.21 -21.06 -12.98
CA LEU A 321 14.27 -20.11 -12.62
C LEU A 321 15.46 -20.78 -11.91
N PRO A 322 16.02 -21.91 -12.41
CA PRO A 322 16.96 -22.74 -11.65
C PRO A 322 18.34 -22.10 -11.46
N GLU A 323 18.72 -21.15 -12.32
CA GLU A 323 20.04 -20.49 -12.30
C GLU A 323 20.07 -19.24 -11.40
N PHE A 324 18.96 -18.90 -10.75
CA PHE A 324 18.77 -17.66 -10.01
C PHE A 324 18.75 -17.90 -8.49
N PRO A 325 19.91 -17.82 -7.80
CA PRO A 325 20.04 -18.25 -6.41
C PRO A 325 19.18 -17.45 -5.43
N ARG A 326 18.98 -16.14 -5.61
CA ARG A 326 18.13 -15.35 -4.70
C ARG A 326 16.67 -15.68 -4.90
N THR A 327 16.26 -15.90 -6.14
CA THR A 327 14.93 -16.41 -6.49
C THR A 327 14.67 -17.75 -5.81
N GLN A 328 15.62 -18.70 -5.91
CA GLN A 328 15.52 -20.00 -5.24
C GLN A 328 15.43 -19.86 -3.71
N ARG A 329 16.23 -18.96 -3.12
CA ARG A 329 16.19 -18.66 -1.68
C ARG A 329 14.80 -18.19 -1.25
N LEU A 330 14.24 -17.21 -1.96
CA LEU A 330 12.93 -16.63 -1.68
C LEU A 330 11.81 -17.67 -1.78
N ILE A 331 11.79 -18.45 -2.87
CA ILE A 331 10.78 -19.50 -3.07
C ILE A 331 10.90 -20.57 -1.98
N THR A 332 12.12 -21.05 -1.70
CA THR A 332 12.34 -22.06 -0.65
C THR A 332 11.87 -21.56 0.73
N ALA A 333 12.14 -20.30 1.06
CA ALA A 333 11.68 -19.68 2.30
C ALA A 333 10.15 -19.63 2.38
N ALA A 334 9.48 -19.24 1.28
CA ALA A 334 8.02 -19.21 1.19
C ALA A 334 7.40 -20.61 1.33
N GLN A 335 7.98 -21.62 0.69
CA GLN A 335 7.50 -23.00 0.80
C GLN A 335 7.61 -23.54 2.23
N ALA A 336 8.72 -23.23 2.90
CA ALA A 336 8.92 -23.58 4.30
C ALA A 336 7.93 -22.87 5.24
N ALA A 337 7.51 -21.65 4.91
CA ALA A 337 6.52 -20.90 5.67
C ALA A 337 5.12 -21.54 5.60
N ILE A 338 4.70 -22.04 4.42
CA ILE A 338 3.41 -22.74 4.25
C ILE A 338 3.35 -24.05 5.05
N THR A 339 4.48 -24.78 5.15
CA THR A 339 4.51 -26.13 5.73
C THR A 339 4.57 -26.10 7.27
N ARG A 340 4.94 -24.97 7.87
CA ARG A 340 4.95 -24.82 9.34
C ARG A 340 3.53 -24.50 9.81
N PRO A 341 2.98 -25.23 10.81
CA PRO A 341 1.70 -24.85 11.39
C PRO A 341 1.81 -23.43 11.95
N THR A 342 1.06 -22.50 11.39
CA THR A 342 1.01 -21.12 11.85
C THR A 342 0.45 -21.11 13.27
N THR A 343 1.25 -20.62 14.21
CA THR A 343 0.67 -20.00 15.41
C THR A 343 -0.05 -18.75 14.89
N PRO A 344 -1.31 -18.48 15.27
CA PRO A 344 -2.06 -17.35 14.71
C PRO A 344 -1.27 -16.07 14.98
N THR A 345 -0.69 -15.51 13.93
CA THR A 345 -0.02 -14.22 14.00
C THR A 345 -1.16 -13.21 14.03
N THR A 346 -1.48 -12.70 15.22
CA THR A 346 -2.30 -11.50 15.40
C THR A 346 -1.54 -10.28 14.90
N GLN A 347 -1.25 -10.23 13.60
CA GLN A 347 -0.81 -9.02 12.95
C GLN A 347 -1.25 -9.08 11.49
N PRO A 348 -2.40 -8.46 11.16
CA PRO A 348 -2.74 -8.27 9.77
C PRO A 348 -1.63 -7.43 9.12
N LEU A 349 -1.43 -7.60 7.82
CA LEU A 349 -0.91 -6.54 6.95
C LEU A 349 -1.81 -5.30 7.18
N THR A 350 -1.45 -4.52 8.20
CA THR A 350 -2.21 -3.40 8.71
C THR A 350 -1.59 -2.17 8.10
N ALA A 351 -2.29 -1.61 7.13
CA ALA A 351 -2.23 -0.19 6.82
C ALA A 351 -3.58 0.29 6.33
#